data_AF-A0A1C4W9F2-F1
#
_entry.id   AF-A0A1C4W9F2-F1
#
_cell.length_a   1.000
_cell.length_b   1.000
_cell.length_c   1.000
_cell.angle_alpha   90.00
_cell.angle_beta   90.00
_cell.angle_gamma   90.00
#
_symmetry.space_group_name_H-M   'P 1'
#
loop_
_entity.id
_entity.type
_entity.pdbx_description
1 polymer ?
#
loop_
_entity_poly.entity_id
_entity_poly.type
_entity_poly.pdbx_seq_one_letter_code
_entity_poly.pdbx_strand_id
1 'polypeptide(L)'
;MGTFGTGPFSSDGALDFLEELAERPPEQHLDALRHMFTYVLTNRDLLWREFFPDQVVAAAALVAATLPGGEHLQHRLAELADETDIALLPTSALGLAAPALEALLFVAGPDGPWHQGWTTKADRLDAQRTVHDLAAILRAAI
;
A
#
# COMPACT_ATOMS: atom_id res chain seq x y z
N MET A 1 -12.90 3.82 18.05
CA MET A 1 -11.49 3.42 18.00
C MET A 1 -11.02 3.59 16.56
N GLY A 2 -10.70 4.83 16.19
CA GLY A 2 -9.97 5.17 14.97
C GLY A 2 -8.59 5.57 15.42
N THR A 3 -7.79 4.58 15.80
CA THR A 3 -6.41 4.78 16.30
C THR A 3 -5.38 4.71 15.18
N PHE A 4 -5.80 4.22 14.02
CA PHE A 4 -4.99 4.10 12.83
C PHE A 4 -5.29 5.30 11.93
N GLY A 5 -4.25 6.04 11.53
CA GLY A 5 -4.40 7.13 10.57
C GLY A 5 -5.04 6.63 9.27
N THR A 6 -5.54 7.56 8.46
CA THR A 6 -6.12 7.27 7.14
C THR A 6 -5.08 7.08 6.03
N GLY A 7 -3.79 7.18 6.39
CA GLY A 7 -2.68 7.05 5.48
C GLY A 7 -2.38 5.59 5.11
N PRO A 8 -1.62 5.38 4.02
CA PRO A 8 -1.29 4.03 3.54
C PRO A 8 -0.30 3.28 4.44
N PHE A 9 0.34 3.98 5.39
CA PHE A 9 1.37 3.43 6.29
C PHE A 9 1.00 3.52 7.77
N SER A 10 -0.24 3.89 8.09
CA SER A 10 -0.64 4.21 9.47
C SER A 10 -1.41 3.11 10.19
N SER A 11 -1.52 1.93 9.58
CA SER A 11 -2.05 0.71 10.19
C SER A 11 -0.91 -0.15 10.72
N ASP A 12 -1.08 -0.80 11.87
CA ASP A 12 -0.10 -1.75 12.42
C ASP A 12 0.23 -2.84 11.38
N GLY A 13 -0.78 -3.38 10.70
CA GLY A 13 -0.55 -4.39 9.66
C GLY A 13 0.25 -3.86 8.46
N ALA A 14 0.14 -2.58 8.13
CA ALA A 14 0.98 -1.94 7.13
C ALA A 14 2.42 -1.79 7.60
N LEU A 15 2.64 -1.40 8.85
CA LEU A 15 3.98 -1.27 9.45
C LEU A 15 4.67 -2.63 9.56
N ASP A 16 3.99 -3.64 10.08
CA ASP A 16 4.49 -5.02 10.16
C ASP A 16 4.94 -5.54 8.79
N PHE A 17 4.15 -5.25 7.73
CA PHE A 17 4.53 -5.63 6.37
C PHE A 17 5.76 -4.88 5.86
N LEU A 18 5.87 -3.58 6.14
CA LEU A 18 7.04 -2.79 5.73
C LEU A 18 8.31 -3.24 6.48
N GLU A 19 8.20 -3.57 7.76
CA GLU A 19 9.29 -4.13 8.55
C GLU A 19 9.75 -5.48 7.98
N GLU A 20 8.82 -6.42 7.75
CA GLU A 20 9.13 -7.71 7.14
C GLU A 20 9.77 -7.55 5.74
N LEU A 21 9.29 -6.58 4.96
CA LEU A 21 9.88 -6.28 3.66
C LEU A 21 11.30 -5.70 3.81
N ALA A 22 11.53 -4.81 4.77
CA ALA A 22 12.84 -4.20 5.02
C ALA A 22 13.90 -5.20 5.52
N GLU A 23 13.49 -6.24 6.24
CA GLU A 23 14.39 -7.34 6.65
C GLU A 23 14.86 -8.20 5.47
N ARG A 24 14.10 -8.20 4.36
CA ARG A 24 14.48 -8.95 3.15
C ARG A 24 15.57 -8.22 2.37
N PRO A 25 16.42 -8.96 1.65
CA PRO A 25 17.36 -8.34 0.72
C PRO A 25 16.63 -7.50 -0.34
N PRO A 26 17.17 -6.32 -0.74
CA PRO A 26 16.53 -5.42 -1.71
C PRO A 26 16.14 -6.09 -3.02
N GLU A 27 16.93 -7.07 -3.48
CA GLU A 27 16.65 -7.86 -4.68
C GLU A 27 15.37 -8.70 -4.56
N GLN A 28 14.91 -9.02 -3.36
CA GLN A 28 13.68 -9.79 -3.12
C GLN A 28 12.44 -8.92 -2.94
N HIS A 29 12.58 -7.60 -2.76
CA HIS A 29 11.45 -6.70 -2.51
C HIS A 29 10.46 -6.71 -3.67
N LEU A 30 10.96 -6.62 -4.90
CA LEU A 30 10.13 -6.63 -6.10
C LEU A 30 9.39 -7.95 -6.27
N ASP A 31 10.05 -9.07 -5.97
CA ASP A 31 9.44 -10.40 -6.06
C ASP A 31 8.37 -10.60 -5.00
N ALA A 32 8.58 -10.09 -3.77
CA ALA A 32 7.60 -10.11 -2.70
C ALA A 32 6.35 -9.28 -3.05
N LEU A 33 6.54 -8.06 -3.56
CA LEU A 33 5.44 -7.19 -4.01
C LEU A 33 4.66 -7.84 -5.16
N ARG A 34 5.37 -8.39 -6.16
CA ARG A 34 4.75 -9.10 -7.28
C ARG A 34 3.93 -10.29 -6.81
N HIS A 35 4.47 -11.07 -5.88
CA HIS A 35 3.80 -12.22 -5.29
C HIS A 35 2.51 -11.81 -4.58
N MET A 36 2.56 -10.79 -3.72
CA MET A 36 1.40 -10.26 -3.01
C MET A 36 0.29 -9.86 -3.99
N PHE A 37 0.58 -8.98 -4.96
CA PHE A 37 -0.46 -8.52 -5.89
C PHE A 37 -1.05 -9.68 -6.70
N THR A 38 -0.21 -10.61 -7.15
CA THR A 38 -0.68 -11.80 -7.88
C THR A 38 -1.56 -12.69 -7.02
N TYR A 39 -1.16 -12.93 -5.76
CA TYR A 39 -1.91 -13.76 -4.81
C TYR A 39 -3.27 -13.15 -4.52
N VAL A 40 -3.32 -11.85 -4.21
CA VAL A 40 -4.56 -11.13 -3.89
C VAL A 40 -5.52 -11.12 -5.08
N LEU A 41 -5.01 -10.92 -6.29
CA LEU A 41 -5.83 -10.90 -7.50
C LEU A 41 -6.33 -12.28 -7.92
N THR A 42 -5.55 -13.33 -7.66
CA THR A 42 -5.90 -14.73 -7.99
C THR A 42 -6.84 -15.35 -6.94
N ASN A 43 -6.66 -14.99 -5.66
CA ASN A 43 -7.37 -15.57 -4.53
C ASN A 43 -8.22 -14.51 -3.81
N ARG A 44 -9.06 -13.79 -4.56
CA ARG A 44 -9.88 -12.67 -4.05
C ARG A 44 -10.77 -13.07 -2.87
N ASP A 45 -11.25 -14.30 -2.86
CA ASP A 45 -12.06 -14.91 -1.80
C ASP A 45 -11.26 -15.29 -0.54
N LEU A 46 -9.93 -15.34 -0.64
CA LEU A 46 -9.01 -15.64 0.47
C LEU A 46 -8.32 -14.37 1.02
N LEU A 47 -8.78 -13.18 0.65
CA LEU A 47 -8.39 -11.96 1.33
C LEU A 47 -8.63 -12.13 2.84
N TRP A 48 -7.75 -11.58 3.68
CA TRP A 48 -7.70 -11.80 5.15
C TRP A 48 -7.13 -13.14 5.61
N ARG A 49 -6.74 -14.06 4.72
CA ARG A 49 -5.99 -15.27 5.11
C ARG A 49 -4.49 -15.06 5.14
N GLU A 50 -3.96 -14.51 4.05
CA GLU A 50 -2.51 -14.33 3.88
C GLU A 50 -2.13 -12.85 3.84
N PHE A 51 -2.92 -12.03 3.14
CA PHE A 51 -2.73 -10.59 3.09
C PHE A 51 -3.99 -9.85 3.54
N PHE A 52 -3.77 -8.76 4.25
CA PHE A 52 -4.80 -7.85 4.74
C PHE A 52 -4.94 -6.64 3.80
N PRO A 53 -6.12 -5.98 3.72
CA PRO A 53 -6.32 -4.85 2.81
C PRO A 53 -5.35 -3.69 3.03
N ASP A 54 -5.00 -3.40 4.28
CA ASP A 54 -4.04 -2.36 4.66
C ASP A 54 -2.62 -2.67 4.17
N GLN A 55 -2.18 -3.93 4.24
CA GLN A 55 -0.90 -4.36 3.67
C GLN A 55 -0.85 -4.15 2.16
N VAL A 56 -1.96 -4.45 1.46
CA VAL A 56 -2.05 -4.25 0.01
C VAL A 56 -2.03 -2.77 -0.35
N VAL A 57 -2.68 -1.92 0.44
CA VAL A 57 -2.63 -0.46 0.27
C VAL A 57 -1.21 0.07 0.50
N ALA A 58 -0.52 -0.39 1.54
CA ALA A 58 0.87 -0.03 1.83
C ALA A 58 1.82 -0.44 0.68
N ALA A 59 1.69 -1.68 0.19
CA ALA A 59 2.45 -2.18 -0.94
C ALA A 59 2.20 -1.36 -2.21
N ALA A 60 0.94 -1.00 -2.50
CA ALA A 60 0.60 -0.16 -3.65
C ALA A 60 1.18 1.25 -3.49
N ALA A 61 1.18 1.82 -2.28
CA ALA A 61 1.79 3.11 -1.99
C ALA A 61 3.32 3.09 -2.13
N LEU A 62 3.97 1.99 -1.76
CA LEU A 62 5.41 1.81 -1.98
C LEU A 62 5.75 1.78 -3.48
N VAL A 63 4.96 1.07 -4.29
CA VAL A 63 5.10 1.09 -5.75
C VAL A 63 4.88 2.52 -6.28
N ALA A 64 3.81 3.19 -5.85
CA ALA A 64 3.52 4.57 -6.25
C ALA A 64 4.65 5.54 -5.89
N ALA A 65 5.30 5.36 -4.74
CA ALA A 65 6.45 6.15 -4.32
C ALA A 65 7.66 6.02 -5.28
N THR A 66 7.77 4.94 -6.05
CA THR A 66 8.85 4.75 -7.04
C THR A 66 8.56 5.44 -8.38
N LEU A 67 7.36 5.98 -8.58
CA LEU A 67 6.87 6.51 -9.84
C LEU A 67 6.85 8.04 -9.86
N PRO A 68 6.85 8.68 -11.05
CA PRO A 68 6.64 10.12 -11.16
C PRO A 68 5.32 10.56 -10.51
N GLY A 69 5.36 11.58 -9.65
CA GLY A 69 4.22 12.02 -8.85
C GLY A 69 4.12 11.35 -7.47
N GLY A 70 5.01 10.40 -7.17
CA GLY A 70 5.12 9.71 -5.87
C GLY A 70 6.05 10.38 -4.87
N GLU A 71 6.61 11.56 -5.14
CA GLU A 71 7.64 12.20 -4.32
C GLU A 71 7.16 12.51 -2.89
N HIS A 72 5.88 12.88 -2.74
CA HIS A 72 5.29 13.07 -1.41
C HIS A 72 5.29 11.76 -0.60
N LEU A 73 5.05 10.61 -1.25
CA LEU A 73 5.08 9.29 -0.60
C LEU A 73 6.51 8.90 -0.22
N GLN A 74 7.51 9.24 -1.04
CA GLN A 74 8.92 9.06 -0.68
C GLN A 74 9.28 9.86 0.58
N HIS A 75 8.81 11.11 0.66
CA HIS A 75 9.03 11.94 1.85
C HIS A 75 8.38 11.31 3.10
N ARG A 76 7.14 10.82 2.96
CA ARG A 76 6.44 10.10 4.04
C ARG A 76 7.15 8.82 4.48
N LEU A 77 7.71 8.06 3.53
CA LEU A 77 8.50 6.87 3.85
C LEU A 77 9.79 7.23 4.58
N ALA A 78 10.42 8.36 4.23
CA ALA A 78 11.60 8.85 4.95
C ALA A 78 11.25 9.31 6.38
N GLU A 79 10.16 10.05 6.56
CA GLU A 79 9.63 10.41 7.89
C GLU A 79 9.37 9.15 8.72
N LEU A 80 8.75 8.14 8.11
CA LEU A 80 8.46 6.87 8.77
C LEU A 80 9.74 6.11 9.16
N ALA A 81 10.75 6.08 8.28
CA ALA A 81 12.03 5.44 8.56
C ALA A 81 12.74 6.07 9.76
N ASP A 82 12.66 7.40 9.89
CA ASP A 82 13.20 8.14 11.05
C ASP A 82 12.42 7.84 12.35
N GLU A 83 11.13 7.53 12.25
CA GLU A 83 10.27 7.24 13.41
C GLU A 83 10.30 5.76 13.86
N THR A 84 10.52 4.83 12.93
CA THR A 84 10.28 3.38 13.14
C THR A 84 11.51 2.49 12.93
N ASP A 85 12.69 3.06 12.64
CA ASP A 85 13.91 2.33 12.22
C ASP A 85 13.72 1.44 10.95
N ILE A 86 12.57 1.53 10.27
CA ILE A 86 12.26 0.80 9.03
C ILE A 86 12.97 1.48 7.85
N ALA A 87 14.17 1.02 7.53
CA ALA A 87 14.97 1.54 6.41
C ALA A 87 14.57 0.88 5.07
N LEU A 88 13.41 1.25 4.52
CA LEU A 88 12.95 0.74 3.23
C LEU A 88 13.21 1.73 2.09
N LEU A 89 14.12 1.38 1.18
CA LEU A 89 14.37 2.18 -0.02
C LEU A 89 13.41 1.75 -1.15
N PRO A 90 12.73 2.70 -1.81
CA PRO A 90 11.89 2.39 -2.95
C PRO A 90 12.72 1.78 -4.08
N THR A 91 12.63 0.46 -4.27
CA THR A 91 13.24 -0.23 -5.40
C THR A 91 12.37 -0.01 -6.63
N SER A 92 12.95 0.41 -7.75
CA SER A 92 12.21 0.75 -8.98
C SER A 92 11.20 -0.33 -9.37
N ALA A 93 9.90 -0.01 -9.23
CA ALA A 93 8.79 -0.95 -9.40
C ALA A 93 7.96 -0.64 -10.65
N LEU A 94 8.58 -0.11 -11.70
CA LEU A 94 7.95 0.27 -12.97
C LEU A 94 7.08 -0.85 -13.58
N GLY A 95 7.46 -2.12 -13.41
CA GLY A 95 6.68 -3.28 -13.88
C GLY A 95 5.49 -3.68 -13.00
N LEU A 96 5.32 -3.07 -11.83
CA LEU A 96 4.27 -3.40 -10.86
C LEU A 96 3.12 -2.39 -10.81
N ALA A 97 3.19 -1.29 -11.57
CA ALA A 97 2.14 -0.26 -11.54
C ALA A 97 0.75 -0.81 -11.86
N ALA A 98 0.63 -1.65 -12.89
CA ALA A 98 -0.64 -2.29 -13.29
C ALA A 98 -1.19 -3.27 -12.23
N PRO A 99 -0.44 -4.30 -11.78
CA PRO A 99 -0.96 -5.21 -10.74
C PRO A 99 -1.19 -4.50 -9.40
N ALA A 100 -0.39 -3.49 -9.04
CA ALA A 100 -0.61 -2.67 -7.86
C ALA A 100 -1.92 -1.88 -7.95
N LEU A 101 -2.21 -1.26 -9.09
CA LEU A 101 -3.46 -0.52 -9.31
C LEU A 101 -4.68 -1.45 -9.22
N GLU A 102 -4.62 -2.62 -9.85
CA GLU A 102 -5.74 -3.57 -9.83
C GLU A 102 -5.99 -4.09 -8.41
N ALA A 103 -4.92 -4.47 -7.70
CA ALA A 103 -5.01 -4.92 -6.31
C ALA A 103 -5.56 -3.80 -5.39
N LEU A 104 -5.06 -2.58 -5.54
CA LEU A 104 -5.52 -1.40 -4.79
C LEU A 104 -7.02 -1.15 -5.01
N LEU A 105 -7.48 -1.16 -6.26
CA LEU A 105 -8.90 -0.94 -6.56
C LEU A 105 -9.80 -2.08 -6.06
N PHE A 106 -9.29 -3.31 -6.05
CA PHE A 106 -9.98 -4.44 -5.46
C PHE A 106 -10.15 -4.30 -3.93
N VAL A 107 -9.08 -3.95 -3.21
CA VAL A 107 -9.13 -3.89 -1.73
C VAL A 107 -9.69 -2.57 -1.19
N ALA A 108 -9.46 -1.46 -1.89
CA ALA A 108 -9.67 -0.11 -1.39
C ALA A 108 -10.52 0.76 -2.32
N GLY A 109 -11.16 0.17 -3.35
CA GLY A 109 -12.21 0.83 -4.12
C GLY A 109 -13.40 1.29 -3.25
N PRO A 110 -14.40 1.99 -3.81
CA PRO A 110 -15.51 2.59 -3.04
C PRO A 110 -16.25 1.62 -2.09
N ASP A 111 -16.38 0.36 -2.51
CA ASP A 111 -17.00 -0.74 -1.75
C ASP A 111 -15.96 -1.77 -1.25
N GLY A 112 -14.69 -1.38 -1.28
CA GLY A 112 -13.56 -2.25 -0.96
C GLY A 112 -13.49 -2.61 0.53
N PRO A 113 -12.96 -3.80 0.86
CA PRO A 113 -12.82 -4.29 2.23
C PRO A 113 -12.00 -3.37 3.15
N TRP A 114 -11.10 -2.54 2.63
CA TRP A 114 -10.31 -1.59 3.43
C TRP A 114 -11.17 -0.51 4.11
N HIS A 115 -12.32 -0.16 3.54
CA HIS A 115 -13.25 0.81 4.14
C HIS A 115 -14.13 0.18 5.22
N GLN A 116 -14.13 -1.17 5.34
CA GLN A 116 -14.94 -1.88 6.32
C GLN A 116 -14.34 -1.73 7.71
N GLY A 117 -15.03 -0.97 8.57
CA GLY A 117 -14.60 -0.71 9.94
C GLY A 117 -14.47 0.77 10.28
N TRP A 118 -14.44 1.67 9.29
CA TRP A 118 -14.43 3.10 9.56
C TRP A 118 -15.81 3.64 9.93
N THR A 119 -15.90 4.08 11.18
CA THR A 119 -17.13 4.53 11.81
C THR A 119 -17.43 6.00 11.56
N THR A 120 -16.42 6.82 11.23
CA THR A 120 -16.62 8.25 10.95
C THR A 120 -16.62 8.55 9.45
N LYS A 121 -17.40 9.55 9.05
CA LYS A 121 -17.47 10.01 7.65
C LYS A 121 -16.17 10.72 7.23
N ALA A 122 -15.48 11.38 8.16
CA ALA A 122 -14.24 12.09 7.88
C ALA A 122 -13.12 11.11 7.52
N ASP A 123 -12.92 10.07 8.33
CA ASP A 123 -11.86 9.07 8.09
C ASP A 123 -12.05 8.36 6.74
N ARG A 124 -13.31 8.04 6.42
CA ARG A 124 -13.67 7.43 5.14
C ARG A 124 -13.36 8.34 3.95
N LEU A 125 -13.63 9.64 4.06
CA LEU A 125 -13.34 10.59 2.98
C LEU A 125 -11.83 10.77 2.78
N ASP A 126 -11.06 10.87 3.87
CA ASP A 126 -9.62 11.06 3.77
C ASP A 126 -8.93 9.86 3.16
N ALA A 127 -9.33 8.66 3.55
CA ALA A 127 -8.79 7.47 2.92
C ALA A 127 -9.27 7.23 1.48
N GLN A 128 -10.50 7.62 1.12
CA GLN A 128 -10.92 7.65 -0.28
C GLN A 128 -10.03 8.58 -1.11
N ARG A 129 -9.63 9.73 -0.56
CA ARG A 129 -8.65 10.62 -1.21
C ARG A 129 -7.30 9.94 -1.36
N THR A 130 -6.80 9.30 -0.31
CA THR A 130 -5.55 8.52 -0.37
C THR A 130 -5.58 7.49 -1.49
N VAL A 131 -6.64 6.69 -1.60
CA VAL A 131 -6.77 5.69 -2.67
C VAL A 131 -6.83 6.34 -4.05
N HIS A 132 -7.58 7.43 -4.17
CA HIS A 132 -7.68 8.16 -5.42
C HIS A 132 -6.32 8.68 -5.89
N ASP A 133 -5.55 9.27 -4.98
CA ASP A 133 -4.22 9.82 -5.27
C ASP A 133 -3.23 8.72 -5.66
N LEU A 134 -3.21 7.60 -4.91
CA LEU A 134 -2.41 6.42 -5.25
C LEU A 134 -2.79 5.85 -6.62
N ALA A 135 -4.09 5.70 -6.88
CA ALA A 135 -4.58 5.18 -8.14
C ALA A 135 -4.22 6.08 -9.33
N ALA A 136 -4.19 7.41 -9.12
CA ALA A 136 -3.80 8.37 -10.14
C ALA A 136 -2.29 8.23 -10.49
N ILE A 137 -1.41 8.12 -9.49
CA ILE A 137 0.03 7.92 -9.70
C ILE A 137 0.29 6.61 -10.44
N LEU A 138 -0.31 5.50 -9.97
CA LEU A 138 -0.13 4.18 -10.57
C LEU A 138 -0.64 4.14 -12.02
N ARG A 139 -1.78 4.79 -12.30
CA ARG A 139 -2.35 4.85 -13.65
C ARG A 139 -1.51 5.68 -14.62
N ALA A 140 -0.82 6.71 -14.14
CA ALA A 140 0.02 7.55 -14.97
C ALA A 140 1.32 6.84 -15.45
N ALA A 141 1.67 5.71 -14.84
CA ALA A 141 2.88 4.95 -15.14
C ALA A 141 2.66 3.72 -16.04
N ILE A 142 1.43 3.48 -16.50
CA ILE A 142 1.03 2.36 -17.38
C ILE A 142 0.76 2.91 -18.79
#